data_AF-A0A218QI78-F1
#
_entry.id   AF-A0A218QI78-F1
#
_cell.length_a   1.000
_cell.length_b   1.000
_cell.length_c   1.000
_cell.angle_alpha   90.00
_cell.angle_beta   90.00
_cell.angle_gamma   90.00
#
_symmetry.space_group_name_H-M   'P 1'
#
loop_
_entity.id
_entity.type
_entity.pdbx_description
1 polymer ?
#
loop_
_entity_poly.entity_id
_entity_poly.type
_entity_poly.pdbx_seq_one_letter_code
_entity_poly.pdbx_strand_id
1 'polypeptide(L)'
;MLQLTLALVFGEGASQTATTFTIEKSALRGLTPSASNHPEQLLAGIVNTAIQAFSGFLEDENGITVTSEIGEKVDYKNAYNFINLFWWKPYFKSGYIIHSAILQTLEPYAD
;
A
#
# COMPACT_ATOMS: atom_id res chain seq x y z
N MET A 1 5.70 4.02 -19.51
CA MET A 1 5.41 3.87 -18.07
C MET A 1 4.87 2.48 -17.84
N LEU A 2 5.47 1.71 -16.94
CA LEU A 2 4.95 0.40 -16.54
C LEU A 2 3.66 0.65 -15.73
N GLN A 3 2.50 0.29 -16.27
CA GLN A 3 1.24 0.44 -15.55
C GLN A 3 1.14 -0.71 -14.55
N LEU A 4 1.15 -0.40 -13.25
CA LEU A 4 0.98 -1.42 -12.21
C LEU A 4 -0.40 -2.03 -12.35
N THR A 5 -0.43 -3.35 -12.57
CA THR A 5 -1.67 -4.10 -12.64
C THR A 5 -2.15 -4.44 -11.24
N LEU A 6 -3.45 -4.72 -11.11
CA LEU A 6 -4.03 -5.18 -9.85
C LEU A 6 -3.34 -6.45 -9.33
N ALA A 7 -2.99 -7.36 -10.26
CA ALA A 7 -2.27 -8.58 -9.99
C ALA A 7 -0.85 -8.34 -9.48
N LEU A 8 -0.17 -7.30 -9.96
CA LEU A 8 1.18 -6.95 -9.50
C LEU A 8 1.19 -6.43 -8.07
N VAL A 9 0.11 -5.75 -7.64
CA VAL A 9 -0.01 -5.19 -6.29
C VAL A 9 -0.58 -6.21 -5.29
N PHE A 10 -1.64 -6.92 -5.68
CA PHE A 10 -2.43 -7.77 -4.78
C PHE A 10 -2.48 -9.25 -5.18
N GLY A 11 -1.62 -9.68 -6.11
CA GLY A 11 -1.51 -11.06 -6.58
C GLY A 11 -2.55 -11.44 -7.64
N GLU A 12 -2.29 -12.55 -8.35
CA GLU A 12 -3.11 -13.05 -9.46
C GLU A 12 -4.59 -13.32 -9.10
N GLY A 13 -4.90 -13.56 -7.82
CA GLY A 13 -6.27 -13.73 -7.33
C GLY A 13 -7.06 -12.41 -7.21
N ALA A 14 -6.41 -11.26 -7.37
CA ALA A 14 -7.07 -9.97 -7.29
C ALA A 14 -7.90 -9.68 -8.54
N SER A 15 -9.14 -9.25 -8.34
CA SER A 15 -10.06 -8.93 -9.45
C SER A 15 -10.88 -7.68 -9.15
N GLN A 16 -11.26 -6.97 -10.21
CA GLN A 16 -12.10 -5.80 -10.13
C GLN A 16 -13.16 -5.84 -11.23
N THR A 17 -14.38 -5.48 -10.88
CA THR A 17 -15.49 -5.23 -11.80
C THR A 17 -15.93 -3.77 -11.68
N ALA A 18 -17.01 -3.39 -12.37
CA ALA A 18 -17.58 -2.05 -12.23
C ALA A 18 -18.06 -1.73 -10.79
N THR A 19 -18.35 -2.75 -9.97
CA THR A 19 -18.96 -2.56 -8.63
C THR A 19 -18.24 -3.29 -7.51
N THR A 20 -17.28 -4.17 -7.83
CA THR A 20 -16.60 -4.98 -6.82
C THR A 20 -15.10 -4.95 -7.02
N PHE A 21 -14.38 -5.04 -5.90
CA PHE A 21 -12.95 -5.26 -5.85
C PHE A 21 -12.70 -6.38 -4.85
N THR A 22 -12.01 -7.44 -5.29
CA THR A 22 -11.71 -8.63 -4.49
C THR A 22 -10.21 -8.80 -4.40
N ILE A 23 -9.73 -8.95 -3.16
CA ILE A 23 -8.35 -9.34 -2.85
C ILE A 23 -8.44 -10.59 -1.97
N GLU A 24 -7.64 -11.60 -2.28
CA GLU A 24 -7.49 -12.74 -1.38
C GLU A 24 -6.74 -12.32 -0.11
N LYS A 25 -7.25 -12.69 1.07
CA LYS A 25 -6.60 -12.36 2.34
C LYS A 25 -5.16 -12.92 2.42
N SER A 26 -4.90 -14.04 1.76
CA SER A 26 -3.57 -14.66 1.61
C SER A 26 -2.57 -13.79 0.86
N ALA A 27 -3.04 -12.90 -0.02
CA ALA A 27 -2.20 -11.98 -0.76
C ALA A 27 -1.81 -10.74 0.08
N LEU A 28 -2.46 -10.52 1.24
CA LEU A 28 -2.16 -9.39 2.11
C LEU A 28 -0.94 -9.69 2.98
N ARG A 29 0.21 -9.09 2.63
CA ARG A 29 1.48 -9.28 3.34
C ARG A 29 1.37 -8.89 4.80
N GLY A 30 1.77 -9.80 5.68
CA GLY A 30 1.73 -9.60 7.15
C GLY A 30 0.37 -9.87 7.79
N LEU A 31 -0.68 -10.15 7.00
CA LEU A 31 -1.96 -10.62 7.53
C LEU A 31 -1.96 -12.15 7.57
N THR A 32 -2.32 -12.74 8.72
CA THR A 32 -2.69 -14.16 8.77
C THR A 32 -4.16 -14.29 8.35
N PRO A 33 -4.48 -14.99 7.23
CA PRO A 33 -5.85 -15.11 6.76
C PRO A 33 -6.73 -15.82 7.80
N SER A 34 -7.82 -15.19 8.18
CA SER A 34 -8.83 -15.75 9.07
C SER A 34 -10.23 -15.29 8.65
N ALA A 35 -11.23 -16.14 8.88
CA ALA A 35 -12.63 -15.76 8.73
C ALA A 35 -13.02 -14.61 9.66
N SER A 36 -12.31 -14.45 10.79
CA SER A 36 -12.58 -13.45 11.82
C SER A 36 -11.57 -12.29 11.86
N ASN A 37 -10.83 -12.03 10.78
CA ASN A 37 -9.98 -10.83 10.74
C ASN A 37 -10.84 -9.57 10.93
N HIS A 38 -10.40 -8.70 11.83
CA HIS A 38 -11.10 -7.44 12.08
C HIS A 38 -10.87 -6.46 10.91
N PRO A 39 -11.82 -5.54 10.65
CA PRO A 39 -11.68 -4.56 9.57
C PRO A 39 -10.34 -3.79 9.57
N GLU A 40 -9.81 -3.49 10.74
CA GLU A 40 -8.53 -2.79 10.92
C GLU A 40 -7.34 -3.61 10.44
N GLN A 41 -7.37 -4.92 10.69
CA GLN A 41 -6.34 -5.84 10.22
C GLN A 41 -6.38 -5.96 8.70
N LEU A 42 -7.58 -5.98 8.12
CA LEU A 42 -7.78 -6.02 6.67
C LEU A 42 -7.24 -4.74 6.02
N LEU A 43 -7.59 -3.57 6.55
CA LEU A 43 -7.12 -2.30 6.02
C LEU A 43 -5.60 -2.15 6.17
N ALA A 44 -5.03 -2.50 7.34
CA ALA A 44 -3.59 -2.49 7.56
C ALA A 44 -2.86 -3.44 6.59
N GLY A 45 -3.41 -4.64 6.34
CA GLY A 45 -2.87 -5.60 5.38
C GLY A 45 -2.90 -5.06 3.94
N ILE A 46 -3.99 -4.41 3.52
CA ILE A 46 -4.11 -3.77 2.20
C ILE A 46 -3.06 -2.68 2.03
N VAL A 47 -2.96 -1.76 3.00
CA VAL A 47 -2.00 -0.64 2.96
C VAL A 47 -0.57 -1.14 2.94
N ASN A 48 -0.21 -2.08 3.83
CA ASN A 48 1.13 -2.66 3.88
C ASN A 48 1.51 -3.38 2.58
N THR A 49 0.57 -4.12 1.99
CA THR A 49 0.79 -4.84 0.73
C THR A 49 1.02 -3.87 -0.42
N ALA A 50 0.19 -2.84 -0.52
CA ALA A 50 0.36 -1.78 -1.51
C ALA A 50 1.75 -1.13 -1.35
N ILE A 51 2.10 -0.67 -0.15
CA ILE A 51 3.41 -0.05 0.15
C ILE A 51 4.57 -0.94 -0.32
N GLN A 52 4.52 -2.24 -0.03
CA GLN A 52 5.58 -3.15 -0.44
C GLN A 52 5.63 -3.39 -1.96
N ALA A 53 4.50 -3.37 -2.65
CA ALA A 53 4.48 -3.43 -4.11
C ALA A 53 5.12 -2.17 -4.75
N PHE A 54 5.09 -1.04 -4.04
CA PHE A 54 5.80 0.19 -4.40
C PHE A 54 7.24 0.26 -3.85
N SER A 55 7.79 -0.84 -3.33
CA SER A 55 9.18 -0.91 -2.85
C SER A 55 10.05 -1.70 -3.82
N GLY A 56 11.16 -1.11 -4.26
CA GLY A 56 12.07 -1.71 -5.25
C GLY A 56 12.91 -0.66 -5.97
N PHE A 57 13.81 -1.09 -6.86
CA PHE A 57 14.61 -0.18 -7.67
C PHE A 57 14.04 -0.03 -9.08
N LEU A 58 14.21 1.16 -9.67
CA LEU A 58 13.94 1.34 -11.09
C LEU A 58 14.94 0.48 -11.87
N GLU A 59 14.43 -0.30 -12.81
CA GLU A 59 15.21 -1.10 -13.74
C GLU A 59 14.93 -0.63 -15.16
N ASP A 60 15.95 -0.61 -16.01
CA ASP A 60 15.82 -0.33 -17.44
C ASP A 60 15.19 -1.50 -18.20
N GLU A 61 15.02 -1.37 -19.52
CA GLU A 61 14.46 -2.42 -20.37
C GLU A 61 15.26 -3.74 -20.39
N ASN A 62 16.49 -3.74 -19.87
CA ASN A 62 17.36 -4.92 -19.78
C ASN A 62 17.38 -5.52 -18.36
N GLY A 63 16.60 -4.98 -17.43
CA GLY A 63 16.59 -5.41 -16.02
C GLY A 63 17.80 -4.91 -15.23
N ILE A 64 18.51 -3.89 -15.73
CA ILE A 64 19.61 -3.26 -15.00
C ILE A 64 19.05 -2.17 -14.09
N THR A 65 19.38 -2.23 -12.81
CA THR A 65 19.01 -1.19 -11.85
C THR A 65 19.58 0.17 -12.27
N VAL A 66 18.69 1.14 -12.44
CA VAL A 66 19.03 2.54 -12.68
C VAL A 66 19.70 3.10 -11.44
N THR A 67 20.88 3.68 -11.62
CA THR A 67 21.63 4.37 -10.57
C THR A 67 21.73 5.86 -10.88
N SER A 68 21.69 6.70 -9.86
CA SER A 68 21.90 8.14 -9.94
C SER A 68 23.34 8.48 -10.34
N GLU A 69 23.61 9.75 -10.63
CA GLU A 69 24.95 10.25 -10.98
C GLU A 69 25.99 10.04 -9.87
N ILE A 70 25.55 9.82 -8.62
CA ILE A 70 26.40 9.52 -7.46
C ILE A 70 26.49 8.01 -7.16
N GLY A 71 25.96 7.15 -8.02
CA GLY A 71 26.03 5.69 -7.89
C GLY A 71 25.01 5.07 -6.92
N GLU A 72 24.06 5.85 -6.43
CA GLU A 72 22.96 5.33 -5.60
C GLU A 72 21.87 4.73 -6.47
N LYS A 73 21.31 3.60 -6.07
CA LYS A 73 20.19 2.99 -6.80
C LYS A 73 18.97 3.90 -6.70
N VAL A 74 18.36 4.21 -7.84
CA VAL A 74 17.11 4.97 -7.88
C VAL A 74 15.98 4.01 -7.54
N ASP A 75 15.30 4.24 -6.42
CA ASP A 75 14.19 3.41 -5.99
C ASP A 75 12.83 4.05 -6.26
N TYR A 76 11.78 3.26 -6.09
CA TYR A 76 10.39 3.71 -6.15
C TYR A 76 9.99 4.55 -4.89
N LYS A 77 10.92 5.15 -4.12
CA LYS A 77 10.65 5.74 -2.77
C LYS A 77 9.57 6.82 -2.67
N ASN A 78 9.09 7.38 -3.76
CA ASN A 78 8.44 8.68 -3.68
C ASN A 78 6.92 8.67 -3.43
N ALA A 79 6.37 7.64 -2.77
CA ALA A 79 4.97 7.69 -2.31
C ALA A 79 4.77 7.27 -0.86
N TYR A 80 5.51 6.26 -0.36
CA TYR A 80 5.23 5.67 0.96
C TYR A 80 5.89 6.42 2.13
N ASN A 81 7.04 7.07 1.91
CA ASN A 81 7.60 8.01 2.89
C ASN A 81 6.70 9.25 3.08
N PHE A 82 5.71 9.40 2.20
CA PHE A 82 4.74 10.48 2.18
C PHE A 82 3.36 10.01 2.57
N ILE A 83 3.16 8.87 3.25
CA ILE A 83 1.86 8.51 3.81
C ILE A 83 2.06 8.01 5.23
N ASN A 84 1.74 8.86 6.21
CA ASN A 84 1.72 8.51 7.61
C ASN A 84 0.27 8.25 8.06
N LEU A 85 -0.01 7.07 8.61
CA LEU A 85 -1.23 6.85 9.39
C LEU A 85 -1.06 7.54 10.74
N PHE A 86 -1.23 8.86 10.72
CA PHE A 86 -0.92 9.76 11.82
C PHE A 86 -1.80 9.51 13.05
N TRP A 87 -3.04 9.05 12.80
CA TRP A 87 -4.02 8.88 13.87
C TRP A 87 -5.05 7.83 13.50
N TRP A 88 -5.31 6.90 14.41
CA TRP A 88 -6.45 5.98 14.36
C TRP A 88 -7.11 5.96 15.73
N LYS A 89 -8.37 6.40 15.83
CA LYS A 89 -9.12 6.30 17.08
C LYS A 89 -10.59 5.97 16.84
N PRO A 90 -11.13 4.96 17.54
CA PRO A 90 -12.56 4.76 17.61
C PRO A 90 -13.20 5.76 18.59
N TYR A 91 -14.38 6.26 18.27
CA TYR A 91 -15.21 7.01 19.21
C TYR A 91 -16.69 6.70 19.04
N PHE A 92 -17.43 6.83 20.13
CA PHE A 92 -18.87 6.62 20.15
C PHE A 92 -19.60 7.90 19.78
N LYS A 93 -20.51 7.82 18.81
CA LYS A 93 -21.40 8.94 18.43
C LYS A 93 -22.77 8.40 18.06
N SER A 94 -23.81 8.88 18.74
CA SER A 94 -25.21 8.54 18.49
C SER A 94 -25.51 7.02 18.42
N GLY A 95 -24.89 6.23 19.30
CA GLY A 95 -25.07 4.78 19.35
C GLY A 95 -24.21 3.97 18.37
N TYR A 96 -23.36 4.62 17.57
CA TYR A 96 -22.43 3.97 16.64
C TYR A 96 -20.98 4.10 17.12
N ILE A 97 -20.16 3.10 16.82
CA ILE A 97 -18.70 3.20 16.91
C ILE A 97 -18.19 3.70 15.56
N ILE A 98 -17.59 4.88 15.56
CA ILE A 98 -16.97 5.48 14.38
C ILE A 98 -15.46 5.29 14.48
N HIS A 99 -14.88 4.60 13.51
CA HIS A 99 -13.43 4.52 13.34
C HIS A 99 -13.00 5.69 12.47
N SER A 100 -12.14 6.56 12.99
CA SER A 100 -11.57 7.64 12.21
C SER A 100 -10.07 7.45 12.11
N ALA A 101 -9.60 7.51 10.87
CA ALA A 101 -8.19 7.42 10.51
C ALA A 101 -7.81 8.70 9.77
N ILE A 102 -6.66 9.28 10.12
CA ILE A 102 -6.04 10.36 9.36
C ILE A 102 -4.81 9.79 8.69
N LEU A 103 -4.86 9.77 7.36
CA LEU A 103 -3.70 9.54 6.51
C LEU A 103 -3.17 10.93 6.16
N GLN A 104 -1.98 11.25 6.63
CA GLN A 104 -1.30 12.49 6.29
C GLN A 104 -0.26 12.21 5.23
N THR A 105 -0.27 13.02 4.16
CA THR A 105 0.86 13.02 3.26
C THR A 105 2.00 13.86 3.84
N LEU A 106 3.19 13.28 3.98
CA LEU A 106 4.38 14.06 4.33
C LEU A 106 4.89 14.66 3.01
N GLU A 107 5.07 15.98 2.91
CA GLU A 107 5.75 16.52 1.72
C GLU A 107 7.24 16.16 1.78
N PRO A 108 7.88 15.80 0.65
CA PRO A 108 9.34 15.80 0.61
C PRO A 108 9.85 17.19 0.96
N TYR A 109 10.84 17.26 1.84
CA TYR A 109 11.58 18.49 2.09
C TYR A 109 11.97 19.13 0.75
N ALA A 110 11.55 20.37 0.54
CA ALA A 110 12.08 21.21 -0.51
C ALA A 110 13.45 21.72 -0.05
N ASP A 111 14.50 21.02 -0.44
CA ASP A 111 15.86 21.57 -0.47
C ASP A 111 16.09 22.33 -1.80
#